data_AF-A0A5M7BXX4-F1
#
_entry.id   AF-A0A5M7BXX4-F1
#
_cell.length_a   1.000
_cell.length_b   1.000
_cell.length_c   1.000
_cell.angle_alpha   90.00
_cell.angle_beta   90.00
_cell.angle_gamma   90.00
#
_symmetry.space_group_name_H-M   'P 1'
#
loop_
_entity.id
_entity.type
_entity.pdbx_description
1 polymer ?
#
loop_
_entity_poly.entity_id
_entity_poly.type
_entity_poly.pdbx_seq_one_letter_code
_entity_poly.pdbx_strand_id
1 'polypeptide(L)'
;MFSWPATPPATTSPVDLLAHHAARLLRTGGILAVLTHTDSAHGELRDPTGDIVAAAQNADLLYLQHIVCLLAPIRGGGLTPLPADPATVGDRSPAWFRHRRVHADLLVFAQPHNHHTPAGGDAQ
;
A
#
# COMPACT_ATOMS: atom_id res chain seq x y z
N MET A 1 -19.41 24.30 28.81
CA MET A 1 -19.99 23.33 27.86
C MET A 1 -19.18 23.42 26.58
N PHE A 2 -18.15 22.59 26.41
CA PHE A 2 -17.32 22.56 25.21
C PHE A 2 -18.00 21.64 24.18
N SER A 3 -18.45 22.21 23.07
CA SER A 3 -18.94 21.46 21.91
C SER A 3 -17.74 21.16 21.01
N TRP A 4 -17.50 19.87 20.74
CA TRP A 4 -16.53 19.45 19.73
C TRP A 4 -17.16 19.65 18.34
N PRO A 5 -16.46 20.21 17.35
CA PRO A 5 -17.00 20.28 16.00
C PRO A 5 -17.27 18.86 15.51
N ALA A 6 -18.48 18.63 14.97
CA ALA A 6 -18.81 17.34 14.36
C ALA A 6 -17.70 16.97 13.36
N THR A 7 -17.13 15.77 13.51
CA THR A 7 -16.16 15.25 12.56
C THR A 7 -16.80 15.34 11.18
N PRO A 8 -16.20 16.07 10.21
CA PRO A 8 -16.74 16.08 8.85
C PRO A 8 -16.84 14.62 8.39
N PRO A 9 -17.85 14.26 7.58
CA PRO A 9 -17.94 12.89 7.07
C PRO A 9 -16.60 12.57 6.41
N ALA A 10 -15.96 11.49 6.85
CA ALA A 10 -14.68 11.08 6.30
C ALA A 10 -14.87 10.94 4.78
N THR A 11 -14.21 11.78 4.00
CA THR A 11 -14.19 11.62 2.56
C THR A 11 -13.59 10.27 2.28
N THR A 12 -14.33 9.38 1.62
CA THR A 12 -13.87 8.03 1.30
C THR A 12 -12.54 8.15 0.57
N SER A 13 -11.49 7.54 1.13
CA SER A 13 -10.16 7.65 0.56
C SER A 13 -10.13 6.97 -0.80
N PRO A 14 -9.35 7.45 -1.79
CA PRO A 14 -9.19 6.75 -3.07
C PRO A 14 -8.74 5.29 -2.90
N VAL A 15 -7.95 4.99 -1.86
CA VAL A 15 -7.53 3.60 -1.56
C VAL A 15 -8.68 2.75 -1.02
N ASP A 16 -9.61 3.33 -0.25
CA ASP A 16 -10.82 2.64 0.20
C ASP A 16 -11.71 2.29 -0.99
N LEU A 17 -11.92 3.24 -1.91
CA LEU A 17 -12.68 3.01 -3.13
C LEU A 17 -12.06 1.92 -4.00
N LEU A 18 -10.73 1.96 -4.17
CA LEU A 18 -9.99 0.94 -4.92
C LEU A 18 -10.19 -0.45 -4.31
N ALA A 19 -10.01 -0.56 -2.99
CA ALA A 19 -10.14 -1.82 -2.26
C ALA A 19 -11.55 -2.43 -2.40
N HIS A 20 -12.59 -1.64 -2.13
CA HIS A 20 -13.97 -2.10 -2.26
C HIS A 20 -14.34 -2.45 -3.71
N HIS A 21 -13.81 -1.71 -4.68
CA HIS A 21 -14.04 -2.01 -6.09
C HIS A 21 -13.36 -3.32 -6.50
N ALA A 22 -12.12 -3.56 -6.06
CA ALA A 22 -11.40 -4.81 -6.30
C ALA A 22 -12.11 -6.00 -5.65
N ALA A 23 -12.52 -5.89 -4.37
CA ALA A 23 -13.27 -6.92 -3.66
C ALA A 23 -14.61 -7.27 -4.34
N ARG A 24 -15.22 -6.35 -5.10
CA ARG A 24 -16.43 -6.65 -5.87
C ARG A 24 -16.17 -7.31 -7.22
N LEU A 25 -15.04 -7.03 -7.86
CA LEU A 25 -14.76 -7.47 -9.24
C LEU A 25 -13.90 -8.74 -9.30
N LEU A 26 -13.05 -8.97 -8.31
CA LEU A 26 -12.19 -10.14 -8.26
C LEU A 26 -13.04 -11.38 -8.03
N ARG A 27 -12.84 -12.37 -8.89
CA ARG A 27 -13.29 -13.75 -8.63
C ARG A 27 -12.62 -14.26 -7.36
N THR A 28 -13.21 -15.25 -6.72
CA THR A 28 -12.55 -16.04 -5.66
C THR A 28 -11.12 -16.42 -6.06
N GLY A 29 -10.16 -16.14 -5.15
CA GLY A 29 -8.73 -16.35 -5.40
C GLY A 29 -8.06 -15.33 -6.33
N GLY A 30 -8.81 -14.36 -6.85
CA GLY A 30 -8.28 -13.25 -7.66
C GLY A 30 -7.40 -12.33 -6.84
N ILE A 31 -6.41 -11.71 -7.48
CA ILE A 31 -5.37 -10.92 -6.83
C ILE A 31 -5.51 -9.44 -7.13
N LEU A 32 -5.45 -8.61 -6.09
CA LEU A 32 -5.13 -7.19 -6.18
C LEU A 32 -3.65 -7.02 -5.82
N ALA A 33 -2.86 -6.52 -6.76
CA ALA A 33 -1.46 -6.19 -6.55
C ALA A 33 -1.28 -4.66 -6.62
N VAL A 34 -0.83 -4.05 -5.53
CA VAL A 34 -0.66 -2.60 -5.42
C VAL A 34 0.81 -2.27 -5.32
N LEU A 35 1.35 -1.55 -6.31
CA LEU A 35 2.69 -0.99 -6.25
C LEU A 35 2.60 0.40 -5.60
N THR A 36 3.22 0.54 -4.44
CA THR A 36 3.28 1.79 -3.68
C THR A 36 4.72 2.15 -3.38
N HIS A 37 4.95 3.38 -2.93
CA HIS A 37 6.25 3.83 -2.49
C HIS A 37 6.08 4.94 -1.47
N THR A 38 7.05 5.05 -0.59
CA THR A 38 7.12 6.19 0.31
C THR A 38 7.49 7.45 -0.47
N ASP A 39 6.69 8.50 -0.26
CA ASP A 39 6.89 9.82 -0.84
C ASP A 39 7.31 10.83 0.20
N SER A 40 8.16 11.77 -0.19
CA SER A 40 8.43 12.97 0.60
C SER A 40 7.73 14.16 -0.04
N ALA A 41 6.69 14.69 0.61
CA ALA A 41 6.00 15.91 0.20
C ALA A 41 6.12 16.95 1.32
N HIS A 42 6.50 18.19 0.99
CA HIS A 42 6.65 19.28 1.95
C HIS A 42 7.57 19.00 3.16
N GLY A 43 8.52 18.08 3.02
CA GLY A 43 9.45 17.70 4.09
C GLY A 43 8.93 16.60 5.03
N GLU A 44 7.72 16.09 4.80
CA GLU A 44 7.15 14.96 5.52
C GLU A 44 7.27 13.68 4.68
N LEU A 45 7.70 12.60 5.34
CA LEU A 45 7.76 11.28 4.74
C LEU A 45 6.40 10.59 4.92
N ARG A 46 5.68 10.36 3.83
CA ARG A 46 4.40 9.67 3.83
C ARG A 46 4.56 8.30 3.18
N ASP A 47 4.31 7.26 3.96
CA ASP A 47 4.22 5.89 3.47
C ASP A 47 2.74 5.47 3.31
N PRO A 48 2.25 5.26 2.08
CA PRO A 48 0.86 4.85 1.86
C PRO A 48 0.59 3.38 2.25
N THR A 49 1.63 2.60 2.57
CA THR A 49 1.51 1.15 2.77
C THR A 49 0.50 0.79 3.85
N GLY A 50 0.53 1.47 5.00
CA GLY A 50 -0.42 1.24 6.09
C GLY A 50 -1.86 1.51 5.68
N ASP A 51 -2.11 2.65 5.01
CA ASP A 51 -3.44 3.04 4.53
C ASP A 51 -3.99 2.02 3.53
N ILE A 52 -3.15 1.52 2.61
CA ILE A 52 -3.54 0.54 1.60
C ILE A 52 -3.87 -0.81 2.25
N VAL A 53 -3.03 -1.27 3.19
CA VAL A 53 -3.27 -2.54 3.91
C VAL A 53 -4.59 -2.46 4.69
N ALA A 54 -4.80 -1.36 5.42
CA ALA A 54 -6.03 -1.15 6.19
C ALA A 54 -7.26 -1.12 5.26
N ALA A 55 -7.20 -0.37 4.16
CA ALA A 55 -8.30 -0.29 3.19
C ALA A 55 -8.64 -1.66 2.59
N ALA A 56 -7.63 -2.44 2.19
CA ALA A 56 -7.82 -3.77 1.61
C ALA A 56 -8.41 -4.76 2.61
N GLN A 57 -7.93 -4.76 3.85
CA GLN A 57 -8.47 -5.61 4.92
C GLN A 57 -9.89 -5.23 5.30
N ASN A 58 -10.21 -3.93 5.35
CA ASN A 58 -11.58 -3.45 5.57
C ASN A 58 -12.55 -3.83 4.43
N ALA A 59 -12.01 -4.11 3.23
CA ALA A 59 -12.76 -4.62 2.09
C ALA A 59 -12.74 -6.16 1.98
N ASP A 60 -12.40 -6.87 3.06
CA ASP A 60 -12.33 -8.33 3.15
C ASP A 60 -11.30 -9.01 2.22
N LEU A 61 -10.29 -8.29 1.74
CA LEU A 61 -9.19 -8.89 0.98
C LEU A 61 -8.12 -9.47 1.94
N LEU A 62 -7.67 -10.69 1.65
CA LEU A 62 -6.63 -11.37 2.41
C LEU A 62 -5.25 -10.82 2.05
N TYR A 63 -4.54 -10.26 3.02
CA TYR A 63 -3.16 -9.83 2.82
C TYR A 63 -2.23 -11.04 2.74
N LEU A 64 -1.59 -11.24 1.59
CA LEU A 64 -0.74 -12.40 1.33
C LEU A 64 0.73 -12.09 1.51
N GLN A 65 1.21 -11.04 0.85
CA GLN A 65 2.64 -10.74 0.78
C GLN A 65 2.92 -9.24 0.69
N HIS A 66 4.07 -8.89 1.26
CA HIS A 66 4.77 -7.62 1.06
C HIS A 66 6.08 -7.92 0.34
N ILE A 67 6.23 -7.46 -0.90
CA ILE A 67 7.45 -7.65 -1.68
C ILE A 67 8.14 -6.30 -1.85
N VAL A 68 9.41 -6.22 -1.45
CA VAL A 68 10.23 -5.03 -1.65
C VAL A 68 10.84 -5.08 -3.05
N CYS A 69 10.42 -4.17 -3.92
CA CYS A 69 10.94 -3.98 -5.27
C CYS A 69 12.11 -2.99 -5.23
N LEU A 70 13.33 -3.48 -5.37
CA LEU A 70 14.52 -2.62 -5.44
C LEU A 70 14.55 -1.84 -6.76
N LEU A 71 14.61 -0.52 -6.66
CA LEU A 71 14.73 0.41 -7.79
C LEU A 71 16.18 0.85 -8.00
N ALA A 72 17.05 0.60 -7.02
CA ALA A 72 18.48 0.88 -7.08
C ALA A 72 19.28 -0.40 -7.36
N PRO A 73 20.29 -0.36 -8.25
CA PRO A 73 21.20 -1.49 -8.44
C PRO A 73 21.99 -1.79 -7.16
N ILE A 74 22.22 -3.07 -6.90
CA ILE A 74 23.14 -3.54 -5.86
C ILE A 74 24.54 -3.61 -6.47
N ARG A 75 25.50 -2.87 -5.90
CA ARG A 75 26.92 -2.90 -6.31
C ARG A 75 27.81 -2.98 -5.07
N GLY A 76 28.77 -3.90 -5.07
CA GLY A 76 29.71 -4.04 -3.95
C GLY A 76 29.06 -4.28 -2.59
N GLY A 77 27.86 -4.89 -2.55
CA GLY A 77 27.11 -5.13 -1.31
C GLY A 77 26.24 -3.97 -0.83
N GLY A 78 26.19 -2.84 -1.55
CA GLY A 78 25.36 -1.68 -1.22
C GLY A 78 24.35 -1.32 -2.31
N LEU A 79 23.25 -0.67 -1.92
CA LEU A 79 22.34 -0.03 -2.85
C LEU A 79 22.97 1.27 -3.36
N THR A 80 23.07 1.41 -4.68
CA THR A 80 23.52 2.65 -5.32
C THR A 80 22.31 3.38 -5.89
N PRO A 81 21.78 4.45 -5.25
CA PRO A 81 20.62 5.17 -5.76
C PRO A 81 20.88 5.69 -7.17
N LEU A 82 19.91 5.53 -8.07
CA LEU A 82 20.00 6.13 -9.40
C LEU A 82 20.11 7.67 -9.27
N PRO A 83 20.81 8.35 -10.21
CA PRO A 83 20.84 9.79 -10.28
C PRO A 83 19.41 10.36 -10.27
N ALA A 84 19.16 11.39 -9.47
CA ALA A 84 17.89 12.09 -9.53
C ALA A 84 17.76 12.77 -10.90
N ASP A 85 16.55 12.78 -11.47
CA ASP A 85 16.27 13.52 -12.69
C ASP A 85 16.57 15.01 -12.44
N PRO A 86 17.46 15.67 -13.21
CA PRO A 86 17.76 17.09 -13.05
C PRO A 86 16.52 18.01 -13.10
N ALA A 87 15.43 17.61 -13.75
CA ALA A 87 14.15 18.34 -13.73
C ALA A 87 13.52 18.39 -12.33
N THR A 88 13.88 17.46 -11.45
CA THR A 88 13.47 17.42 -10.05
C THR A 88 14.48 18.09 -9.12
N VAL A 89 15.55 18.76 -9.57
CA VAL A 89 16.63 19.30 -8.72
C VAL A 89 16.54 20.83 -8.56
N GLY A 90 15.34 21.41 -8.55
CA GLY A 90 15.16 22.83 -8.21
C GLY A 90 15.39 23.08 -6.71
N ASP A 91 16.39 23.92 -6.37
CA ASP A 91 16.76 24.47 -5.04
C ASP A 91 16.41 23.58 -3.83
N ARG A 92 17.01 22.38 -3.80
CA ARG A 92 16.73 21.35 -2.78
C ARG A 92 17.81 21.37 -1.70
N SER A 93 17.40 21.52 -0.45
CA SER A 93 18.31 21.46 0.71
C SER A 93 19.05 20.10 0.81
N PRO A 94 20.24 20.04 1.45
CA PRO A 94 21.00 18.80 1.64
C PRO A 94 20.22 17.65 2.28
N ALA A 95 19.18 17.96 3.06
CA ALA A 95 18.32 16.96 3.70
C ALA A 95 17.47 16.17 2.69
N TRP A 96 17.08 16.77 1.56
CA TRP A 96 16.26 16.10 0.53
C TRP A 96 17.05 15.00 -0.20
N PHE A 97 18.38 15.09 -0.21
CA PHE A 97 19.23 14.04 -0.78
C PHE A 97 19.32 12.78 0.08
N ARG A 98 18.91 12.83 1.36
CA ARG A 98 18.99 11.67 2.28
C ARG A 98 17.86 10.66 2.08
N HIS A 99 16.74 11.04 1.47
CA HIS A 99 15.57 10.19 1.25
C HIS A 99 15.39 9.83 -0.22
N ARG A 100 16.47 9.43 -0.91
CA ARG A 100 16.33 8.91 -2.27
C ARG A 100 15.55 7.61 -2.25
N ARG A 101 14.56 7.51 -3.14
CA ARG A 101 13.79 6.30 -3.34
C ARG A 101 14.68 5.21 -3.92
N VAL A 102 14.95 4.18 -3.12
CA VAL A 102 15.75 3.00 -3.53
C VAL A 102 14.90 1.75 -3.69
N HIS A 103 13.65 1.78 -3.21
CA HIS A 103 12.69 0.69 -3.34
C HIS A 103 11.27 1.23 -3.50
N ALA A 104 10.39 0.34 -3.94
CA ALA A 104 8.94 0.42 -3.89
C ALA A 104 8.41 -0.86 -3.22
N ASP A 105 7.17 -0.82 -2.77
CA ASP A 105 6.52 -1.95 -2.12
C ASP A 105 5.40 -2.48 -3.01
N LEU A 106 5.43 -3.78 -3.26
CA LEU A 106 4.34 -4.49 -3.93
C LEU A 106 3.55 -5.25 -2.86
N LEU A 107 2.33 -4.77 -2.61
CA LEU A 107 1.40 -5.36 -1.67
C LEU A 107 0.45 -6.29 -2.43
N VAL A 108 0.34 -7.53 -1.97
CA VAL A 108 -0.44 -8.58 -2.63
C VAL A 108 -1.61 -8.96 -1.75
N PHE A 109 -2.82 -8.81 -2.28
CA PHE A 109 -4.06 -9.18 -1.60
C PHE A 109 -4.87 -10.16 -2.45
N ALA A 110 -5.52 -11.13 -1.82
CA ALA A 110 -6.38 -12.08 -2.50
C ALA A 110 -7.84 -11.92 -2.06
N GLN A 111 -8.74 -12.08 -3.04
CA GLN A 111 -10.14 -12.35 -2.73
C GLN A 111 -10.23 -13.71 -2.01
N PRO A 112 -10.85 -13.77 -0.82
CA PRO A 112 -10.99 -15.03 -0.08
C PRO A 112 -11.61 -16.13 -0.93
N HIS A 113 -11.19 -17.36 -0.67
CA HIS A 113 -11.93 -18.52 -1.15
C HIS A 113 -13.17 -18.70 -0.29
N ASN A 114 -14.30 -19.04 -0.93
CA ASN A 114 -15.44 -19.60 -0.20
C ASN A 114 -14.99 -20.96 0.33
N HIS A 115 -14.34 -20.97 1.50
CA HIS A 115 -14.17 -22.18 2.28
C HIS A 115 -15.56 -22.53 2.80
N HIS A 116 -16.31 -23.31 2.02
CA HIS A 116 -17.42 -24.05 2.59
C HIS A 116 -16.80 -25.05 3.57
N THR A 117 -16.82 -24.75 4.86
CA THR A 117 -16.54 -25.75 5.89
C THR A 117 -17.49 -26.90 5.63
N PRO A 118 -17.02 -28.13 5.34
CA PRO A 118 -17.94 -29.26 5.23
C PRO A 118 -18.63 -29.36 6.58
N ALA A 119 -19.96 -29.23 6.60
CA ALA A 119 -20.72 -29.58 7.78
C ALA A 119 -20.29 -31.01 8.15
N GLY A 120 -19.74 -31.17 9.35
CA GLY A 120 -19.29 -32.46 9.85
C GLY A 120 -20.40 -33.47 9.59
N GLY A 121 -20.08 -34.49 8.79
CA GLY A 121 -21.04 -35.51 8.42
C GLY A 121 -21.63 -36.13 9.68
N ASP A 122 -22.95 -36.13 9.75
CA ASP A 122 -23.70 -36.95 10.68
C ASP A 122 -23.21 -38.40 10.50
N ALA A 123 -22.62 -38.94 11.56
CA ALA A 123 -22.33 -40.36 11.66
C ALA A 123 -23.67 -41.10 11.78
N GLN A 124 -23.99 -41.89 10.76
CA GLN A 124 -25.03 -42.91 10.79
C GLN A 124 -24.42 -44.25 11.21
#